data_AF-A0A0N4X7X5-F1
#
_entry.id   AF-A0A0N4X7X5-F1
#
_cell.length_a   1.000
_cell.length_b   1.000
_cell.length_c   1.000
_cell.angle_alpha   90.00
_cell.angle_beta   90.00
_cell.angle_gamma   90.00
#
_symmetry.space_group_name_H-M   'P 1'
#
loop_
_entity.id
_entity.type
_entity.pdbx_description
1 polymer ?
#
loop_
_entity_poly.entity_id
_entity_poly.type
_entity_poly.pdbx_seq_one_letter_code
_entity_poly.pdbx_strand_id
1 'polypeptide(L)'
;MSDSSDNDRTIYALKKKHKKKEVVFYTTFEEVLQKINPFGPYQIFTVIVILYASIEWAGNSTFMDVLGSLEPNWNCTLKNGSYYTVVAPTDDNSCAFLKRNCSSYTAEKDSVEFVSLVADFKLVCDDADKVKWIQVIQAGGSVTSLTMMMEYTNNKYRVIMASAFQWPFAYMTIALIAFLTKGWQNFFVFLNLVSSPLTIGFMLFLESPRWLIATNKLDKACDVLNDFAHRRWNNTKAHFTTSDISSIHKHEKKRFYTFYHLFR
;
A
#
# COMPACT_ATOMS: atom_id res chain seq x y z
N MET A 1 78.62 24.15 -27.22
CA MET A 1 78.17 22.97 -26.46
C MET A 1 78.40 23.27 -24.99
N SER A 2 77.46 23.93 -24.32
CA SER A 2 76.20 23.40 -23.75
C SER A 2 76.47 22.78 -22.38
N ASP A 3 75.79 23.08 -21.29
CA ASP A 3 74.85 24.13 -20.84
C ASP A 3 74.54 23.76 -19.36
N SER A 4 73.74 24.58 -18.66
CA SER A 4 73.03 24.34 -17.38
C SER A 4 73.83 24.59 -16.09
N SER A 5 73.56 25.63 -15.28
CA SER A 5 72.33 26.16 -14.65
C SER A 5 71.77 25.24 -13.56
N ASP A 6 71.96 25.61 -12.28
CA ASP A 6 71.12 25.11 -11.20
C ASP A 6 70.96 26.11 -10.05
N ASN A 7 69.76 26.05 -9.47
CA ASN A 7 69.26 26.66 -8.23
C ASN A 7 68.81 28.12 -8.21
N ASP A 8 67.56 28.31 -8.60
CA ASP A 8 66.66 29.19 -7.83
C ASP A 8 65.33 28.46 -7.59
N ARG A 9 65.10 27.98 -6.35
CA ARG A 9 63.87 27.26 -5.97
C ARG A 9 62.84 28.23 -5.40
N THR A 10 61.93 28.71 -6.25
CA THR A 10 60.76 29.49 -5.82
C THR A 10 59.70 28.55 -5.22
N ILE A 11 59.39 28.72 -3.93
CA ILE A 11 58.31 27.99 -3.24
C ILE A 11 56.95 28.59 -3.64
N TYR A 12 56.16 27.86 -4.42
CA TYR A 12 54.78 28.24 -4.73
C TYR A 12 53.85 27.86 -3.56
N ALA A 13 53.33 28.86 -2.86
CA ALA A 13 52.23 28.67 -1.92
C ALA A 13 50.94 28.30 -2.70
N LEU A 14 50.53 27.03 -2.64
CA LEU A 14 49.26 26.56 -3.18
C LEU A 14 48.11 27.19 -2.37
N LYS A 15 47.55 28.28 -2.90
CA LYS A 15 46.34 28.92 -2.37
C LYS A 15 45.17 27.95 -2.54
N LYS A 16 44.77 27.28 -1.45
CA LYS A 16 43.65 26.34 -1.42
C LYS A 16 42.36 27.09 -1.80
N LYS A 17 41.93 26.93 -3.06
CA LYS A 17 40.74 27.58 -3.62
C LYS A 17 39.52 27.12 -2.82
N HIS A 18 38.96 28.00 -1.99
CA HIS A 18 37.66 27.76 -1.36
C HIS A 18 36.62 27.57 -2.47
N LYS A 19 36.13 26.33 -2.66
CA LYS A 19 34.96 26.08 -3.51
C LYS A 19 33.77 26.74 -2.83
N LYS A 20 33.33 27.89 -3.35
CA LYS A 20 32.02 28.46 -3.05
C LYS A 20 30.99 27.36 -3.37
N LYS A 21 30.31 26.82 -2.36
CA LYS A 21 29.12 25.99 -2.60
C LYS A 21 28.06 26.95 -3.13
N GLU A 22 27.72 26.84 -4.42
CA GLU A 22 26.54 27.53 -4.95
C GLU A 22 25.32 27.05 -4.18
N VAL A 23 24.54 27.99 -3.65
CA VAL A 23 23.25 27.73 -3.01
C VAL A 23 22.29 27.41 -4.14
N VAL A 24 22.04 26.11 -4.38
CA VAL A 24 21.10 25.66 -5.41
C VAL A 24 19.71 25.71 -4.80
N PHE A 25 18.94 26.75 -5.15
CA PHE A 25 17.53 26.82 -4.78
C PHE A 25 16.72 25.87 -5.67
N TYR A 26 15.92 25.00 -5.04
CA TYR A 26 15.02 24.13 -5.76
C TYR A 26 13.65 24.80 -5.88
N THR A 27 13.11 24.85 -7.09
CA THR A 27 11.78 25.45 -7.35
C THR A 27 10.68 24.41 -7.34
N THR A 28 11.02 23.16 -7.65
CA THR A 28 10.09 22.03 -7.64
C THR A 28 10.68 20.83 -6.90
N PHE A 29 9.80 20.03 -6.28
CA PHE A 29 10.19 18.78 -5.61
C PHE A 29 10.85 17.78 -6.57
N GLU A 30 10.47 17.84 -7.85
CA GLU A 30 11.01 16.95 -8.88
C GLU A 30 12.51 17.15 -9.12
N GLU A 31 13.01 18.39 -9.04
CA GLU A 31 14.43 18.73 -9.17
C GLU A 31 15.25 18.15 -7.99
N VAL A 32 14.67 18.12 -6.79
CA VAL A 32 15.28 17.52 -5.60
C VAL A 32 15.43 16.02 -5.79
N LEU A 33 14.38 15.33 -6.23
CA LEU A 33 14.41 13.88 -6.48
C LEU A 33 15.37 13.50 -7.63
N GLN A 34 15.44 14.32 -8.69
CA GLN A 34 16.38 14.10 -9.80
C GLN A 34 17.84 14.11 -9.34
N LYS A 35 18.18 14.92 -8.33
CA LYS A 35 19.54 14.98 -7.76
C LYS A 35 19.93 13.76 -6.93
N ILE A 36 18.97 13.10 -6.28
CA ILE A 36 19.22 11.93 -5.43
C ILE A 36 19.26 10.66 -6.27
N ASN A 37 18.20 10.46 -7.05
CA ASN A 37 17.92 9.40 -8.03
C ASN A 37 16.39 9.21 -8.01
N PRO A 38 15.67 9.53 -9.08
CA PRO A 38 14.21 9.51 -9.09
C PRO A 38 13.61 8.10 -9.00
N PHE A 39 14.40 7.04 -9.26
CA PHE A 39 13.99 5.64 -9.15
C PHE A 39 15.14 4.78 -8.61
N GLY A 40 15.55 5.06 -7.37
CA GLY A 40 16.62 4.36 -6.68
C GLY A 40 16.17 3.10 -5.92
N PRO A 41 17.11 2.45 -5.21
CA PRO A 41 16.83 1.25 -4.41
C PRO A 41 15.78 1.45 -3.32
N TYR A 42 15.69 2.66 -2.73
CA TYR A 42 14.63 2.97 -1.75
C TYR A 42 13.23 2.93 -2.38
N GLN A 43 13.08 3.49 -3.58
CA GLN A 43 11.81 3.47 -4.29
C GLN A 43 11.42 2.03 -4.67
N ILE A 44 12.38 1.20 -5.08
CA ILE A 44 12.16 -0.24 -5.33
C ILE A 44 11.75 -0.97 -4.04
N PHE A 45 12.45 -0.71 -2.93
CA PHE A 45 12.09 -1.26 -1.62
C PHE A 45 10.65 -0.86 -1.23
N THR A 46 10.30 0.41 -1.39
CA THR A 46 8.96 0.95 -1.13
C THR A 46 7.91 0.22 -1.99
N VAL A 47 8.20 -0.02 -3.27
CA VAL A 47 7.33 -0.81 -4.16
C VAL A 47 7.14 -2.22 -3.61
N ILE A 48 8.22 -2.91 -3.27
CA ILE A 48 8.13 -4.29 -2.77
C ILE A 48 7.29 -4.35 -1.50
N VAL A 49 7.52 -3.44 -0.55
CA VAL A 49 6.74 -3.38 0.69
C VAL A 49 5.25 -3.11 0.41
N ILE A 50 4.93 -2.20 -0.51
CA ILE A 50 3.54 -1.87 -0.86
C ILE A 50 2.87 -3.00 -1.63
N LEU A 51 3.58 -3.66 -2.56
CA LEU A 51 3.08 -4.84 -3.27
C LEU A 51 2.85 -6.01 -2.32
N TYR A 52 3.69 -6.14 -1.30
CA TYR A 52 3.50 -7.16 -0.28
C TYR A 52 2.32 -6.81 0.64
N ALA A 53 2.16 -5.53 0.98
CA ALA A 53 1.00 -5.04 1.71
C ALA A 53 -0.28 -5.31 0.92
N SER A 54 -0.30 -5.08 -0.39
CA SER A 54 -1.51 -5.29 -1.19
C SER A 54 -2.02 -6.73 -1.17
N ILE A 55 -1.19 -7.74 -0.85
CA ILE A 55 -1.64 -9.13 -0.64
C ILE A 55 -2.62 -9.22 0.52
N GLU A 56 -2.30 -8.59 1.66
CA GLU A 56 -3.18 -8.57 2.84
C GLU A 56 -4.50 -7.86 2.53
N TRP A 57 -4.40 -6.74 1.82
CA TRP A 57 -5.55 -5.91 1.49
C TRP A 57 -6.48 -6.60 0.49
N ALA A 58 -5.91 -7.27 -0.52
CA ALA A 58 -6.62 -8.12 -1.47
C ALA A 58 -7.27 -9.28 -0.76
N GLY A 59 -6.50 -9.95 0.10
CA GLY A 59 -6.97 -11.04 0.93
C GLY A 59 -8.19 -10.61 1.72
N ASN A 60 -8.12 -9.55 2.51
CA ASN A 60 -9.23 -9.11 3.35
C ASN A 60 -10.45 -8.64 2.52
N SER A 61 -10.24 -7.74 1.55
CA SER A 61 -11.32 -7.11 0.78
C SER A 61 -12.02 -8.12 -0.15
N THR A 62 -11.25 -8.89 -0.91
CA THR A 62 -11.78 -9.85 -1.89
C THR A 62 -12.27 -11.12 -1.23
N PHE A 63 -11.71 -11.51 -0.06
CA PHE A 63 -12.22 -12.66 0.67
C PHE A 63 -13.70 -12.51 0.97
N MET A 64 -14.16 -11.35 1.48
CA MET A 64 -15.58 -11.17 1.84
C MET A 64 -16.52 -11.31 0.63
N ASP A 65 -16.10 -10.82 -0.53
CA ASP A 65 -16.92 -10.84 -1.75
C ASP A 65 -16.92 -12.19 -2.47
N VAL A 66 -15.80 -12.93 -2.43
CA VAL A 66 -15.61 -14.14 -3.24
C VAL A 66 -15.68 -15.43 -2.43
N LEU A 67 -14.94 -15.53 -1.31
CA LEU A 67 -14.78 -16.78 -0.56
C LEU A 67 -15.63 -16.82 0.70
N GLY A 68 -15.77 -15.68 1.38
CA GLY A 68 -16.55 -15.48 2.58
C GLY A 68 -18.05 -15.50 2.30
N SER A 69 -18.47 -15.12 1.10
CA SER A 69 -19.84 -15.11 0.59
C SER A 69 -20.31 -16.45 -0.01
N LEU A 70 -19.41 -17.43 -0.19
CA LEU A 70 -19.80 -18.73 -0.76
C LEU A 70 -20.86 -19.38 0.10
N GLU A 71 -22.03 -19.59 -0.47
CA GLU A 71 -23.16 -20.15 0.25
C GLU A 71 -23.19 -21.67 0.05
N PRO A 72 -23.12 -22.48 1.12
CA PRO A 72 -23.32 -23.92 1.03
C PRO A 72 -24.82 -24.26 0.99
N ASN A 73 -25.12 -25.50 0.64
CA ASN A 73 -26.47 -26.01 0.83
C ASN A 73 -26.83 -26.05 2.33
N TRP A 74 -28.10 -25.81 2.65
CA TRP A 74 -28.57 -25.74 4.03
C TRP A 74 -29.45 -26.94 4.37
N ASN A 75 -29.01 -27.74 5.33
CA ASN A 75 -29.81 -28.83 5.89
C ASN A 75 -30.74 -28.27 6.97
N CYS A 76 -32.02 -28.19 6.65
CA CYS A 76 -33.08 -27.77 7.54
C CYS A 76 -33.68 -28.96 8.30
N THR A 77 -33.71 -28.86 9.63
CA THR A 77 -34.55 -29.71 10.49
C THR A 77 -35.95 -29.12 10.51
N LEU A 78 -36.93 -29.83 9.95
CA LEU A 78 -38.33 -29.44 10.07
C LEU A 78 -38.81 -29.66 11.50
N LYS A 79 -39.85 -28.92 11.88
CA LYS A 79 -40.54 -29.11 13.18
C LYS A 79 -41.10 -30.53 13.38
N ASN A 80 -41.29 -31.28 12.29
CA ASN A 80 -41.74 -32.66 12.30
C ASN A 80 -40.59 -33.68 12.46
N GLY A 81 -39.34 -33.23 12.62
CA GLY A 81 -38.16 -34.09 12.77
C GLY A 81 -37.57 -34.62 11.47
N SER A 82 -38.16 -34.33 10.31
CA SER A 82 -37.58 -34.64 8.99
C SER A 82 -36.52 -33.61 8.59
N TYR A 83 -35.61 -34.02 7.71
CA TYR A 83 -34.59 -33.14 7.12
C TYR A 83 -34.98 -32.76 5.70
N TYR A 84 -34.75 -31.50 5.34
CA TYR A 84 -34.89 -31.00 3.97
C TYR A 84 -33.68 -30.14 3.63
N THR A 85 -33.08 -30.36 2.47
CA THR A 85 -31.92 -29.59 2.01
C THR A 85 -32.38 -28.47 1.09
N VAL A 86 -32.07 -27.24 1.47
CA VAL A 86 -32.25 -26.05 0.64
C VAL A 86 -30.97 -25.84 -0.17
N VAL A 87 -31.10 -25.77 -1.49
CA VAL A 87 -29.98 -25.59 -2.41
C VAL A 87 -29.64 -24.10 -2.50
N ALA A 88 -28.35 -23.78 -2.41
CA ALA A 88 -27.86 -22.41 -2.57
C ALA A 88 -27.80 -22.01 -4.07
N PRO A 89 -27.91 -20.71 -4.42
CA PRO A 89 -28.09 -19.55 -3.54
C PRO A 89 -29.52 -19.42 -3.02
N THR A 90 -29.68 -18.95 -1.78
CA THR A 90 -31.02 -18.74 -1.21
C THR A 90 -31.67 -17.47 -1.74
N ASP A 91 -32.93 -17.59 -2.15
CA ASP A 91 -33.80 -16.48 -2.54
C ASP A 91 -34.79 -16.11 -1.42
N ASP A 92 -35.57 -15.03 -1.61
CA ASP A 92 -36.57 -14.59 -0.63
C ASP A 92 -37.57 -15.70 -0.26
N ASN A 93 -37.89 -16.59 -1.20
CA ASN A 93 -38.79 -17.72 -0.96
C ASN A 93 -38.13 -18.81 -0.11
N SER A 94 -36.88 -19.17 -0.41
CA SER A 94 -36.07 -20.12 0.38
C SER A 94 -35.84 -19.60 1.79
N CYS A 95 -35.61 -18.30 1.92
CA CYS A 95 -35.50 -17.61 3.21
C CYS A 95 -36.82 -17.62 3.99
N ALA A 96 -37.95 -17.38 3.34
CA ALA A 96 -39.27 -17.49 3.96
C ALA A 96 -39.57 -18.94 4.39
N PHE A 97 -39.15 -19.93 3.60
CA PHE A 97 -39.27 -21.35 3.93
C PHE A 97 -38.42 -21.71 5.16
N LEU A 98 -37.15 -21.32 5.17
CA LEU A 98 -36.23 -21.54 6.29
C LEU A 98 -36.79 -20.98 7.60
N LYS A 99 -37.36 -19.77 7.58
CA LYS A 99 -37.96 -19.13 8.77
C LYS A 99 -39.25 -19.79 9.25
N ARG A 100 -40.11 -20.25 8.34
CA ARG A 100 -41.44 -20.76 8.71
C ARG A 100 -41.42 -22.24 9.13
N ASN A 101 -40.66 -23.05 8.40
CA ASN A 101 -40.77 -24.51 8.45
C ASN A 101 -39.63 -25.18 9.22
N CYS A 102 -38.47 -24.53 9.35
CA CYS A 102 -37.31 -25.11 10.01
C CYS A 102 -37.24 -24.71 11.49
N SER A 103 -36.97 -25.67 12.37
CA SER A 103 -36.59 -25.41 13.77
C SER A 103 -35.13 -24.98 13.90
N SER A 104 -34.25 -25.59 13.11
CA SER A 104 -32.85 -25.21 13.00
C SER A 104 -32.31 -25.64 11.63
N TYR A 105 -31.30 -24.95 11.13
CA TYR A 105 -30.63 -25.33 9.89
C TYR A 105 -29.11 -25.24 10.06
N THR A 106 -28.38 -26.11 9.37
CA THR A 106 -26.92 -26.21 9.41
C THR A 106 -26.35 -26.27 8.00
N ALA A 107 -25.18 -25.69 7.79
CA ALA A 107 -24.48 -25.73 6.51
C ALA A 107 -23.96 -27.14 6.20
N GLU A 108 -24.23 -27.62 4.98
CA GLU A 108 -23.64 -28.83 4.42
C GLU A 108 -22.23 -28.52 3.91
N LYS A 109 -21.21 -28.87 4.69
CA LYS A 109 -19.81 -28.50 4.41
C LYS A 109 -19.25 -29.19 3.15
N ASP A 110 -19.76 -30.36 2.81
CA ASP A 110 -19.32 -31.13 1.63
C ASP A 110 -19.89 -30.59 0.31
N SER A 111 -20.86 -29.66 0.37
CA SER A 111 -21.45 -29.06 -0.82
C SER A 111 -20.57 -28.00 -1.49
N VAL A 112 -19.53 -27.53 -0.81
CA VAL A 112 -18.63 -26.46 -1.28
C VAL A 112 -17.17 -26.84 -1.06
N GLU A 113 -16.29 -26.43 -1.99
CA GLU A 113 -14.85 -26.71 -1.89
C GLU A 113 -14.14 -25.89 -0.78
N PHE A 114 -14.75 -24.78 -0.37
CA PHE A 114 -14.22 -23.86 0.63
C PHE A 114 -15.29 -23.54 1.68
N VAL A 115 -15.02 -23.85 2.94
CA VAL A 115 -15.93 -23.52 4.04
C VAL A 115 -15.83 -22.04 4.37
N SER A 116 -16.89 -21.31 4.02
CA SER A 116 -16.98 -19.84 4.13
C SER A 116 -17.42 -19.36 5.51
N LEU A 117 -17.38 -18.04 5.68
CA LEU A 117 -17.87 -17.37 6.89
C LEU A 117 -19.41 -17.41 6.96
N VAL A 118 -20.08 -17.35 5.80
CA VAL A 118 -21.52 -17.58 5.68
C VAL A 118 -21.93 -18.96 6.18
N ALA A 119 -21.16 -20.01 5.86
CA ALA A 119 -21.42 -21.39 6.27
C ALA A 119 -21.43 -21.56 7.80
N ASP A 120 -20.42 -21.01 8.49
CA ASP A 120 -20.28 -21.19 9.94
C ASP A 120 -21.16 -20.23 10.76
N PHE A 121 -21.37 -18.98 10.30
CA PHE A 121 -22.14 -17.97 11.04
C PHE A 121 -23.60 -17.81 10.59
N LYS A 122 -24.05 -18.57 9.58
CA LYS A 122 -25.42 -18.51 9.05
C LYS A 122 -25.83 -17.10 8.58
N LEU A 123 -24.89 -16.39 7.94
CA LEU A 123 -25.06 -15.02 7.45
C LEU A 123 -25.87 -14.99 6.14
N VAL A 124 -27.11 -15.44 6.21
CA VAL A 124 -28.03 -15.59 5.07
C VAL A 124 -29.35 -14.89 5.39
N CYS A 125 -30.14 -14.57 4.37
CA CYS A 125 -31.43 -13.88 4.50
C CYS A 125 -31.27 -12.50 5.16
N ASP A 126 -31.81 -12.31 6.36
CA ASP A 126 -31.78 -11.01 7.07
C ASP A 126 -30.34 -10.55 7.37
N ASP A 127 -29.42 -11.49 7.48
CA ASP A 127 -28.03 -11.25 7.84
C ASP A 127 -27.10 -11.14 6.63
N ALA A 128 -27.61 -11.27 5.41
CA ALA A 128 -26.81 -11.23 4.18
C ALA A 128 -26.07 -9.88 4.00
N ASP A 129 -26.70 -8.78 4.41
CA ASP A 129 -26.09 -7.45 4.31
C ASP A 129 -24.89 -7.25 5.25
N LYS A 130 -24.75 -8.08 6.31
CA LYS A 130 -23.60 -8.00 7.23
C LYS A 130 -22.29 -8.22 6.50
N VAL A 131 -22.25 -9.11 5.51
CA VAL A 131 -21.05 -9.37 4.69
C VAL A 131 -20.64 -8.11 3.91
N LYS A 132 -21.61 -7.39 3.33
CA LYS A 132 -21.36 -6.13 2.62
C LYS A 132 -20.83 -5.04 3.55
N TRP A 133 -21.39 -4.92 4.75
CA TRP A 133 -20.91 -3.94 5.74
C TRP A 133 -19.46 -4.21 6.18
N ILE A 134 -19.11 -5.48 6.39
CA ILE A 134 -17.73 -5.88 6.73
C ILE A 134 -16.78 -5.48 5.61
N GLN A 135 -17.17 -5.69 4.35
CA GLN A 135 -16.38 -5.29 3.18
C GLN A 135 -16.18 -3.76 3.10
N VAL A 136 -17.24 -2.98 3.31
CA VAL A 136 -17.18 -1.50 3.27
C VAL A 136 -16.21 -0.96 4.32
N ILE A 137 -16.22 -1.53 5.53
CA ILE A 137 -15.29 -1.14 6.61
C ILE A 137 -13.84 -1.41 6.21
N GLN A 138 -13.57 -2.53 5.52
CA GLN A 138 -12.23 -2.92 5.11
C GLN A 138 -11.69 -2.13 3.91
N ALA A 139 -12.56 -1.69 2.98
CA ALA A 139 -12.15 -0.98 1.76
C ALA A 139 -11.51 0.40 2.04
N GLY A 140 -11.90 1.07 3.13
CA GLY A 140 -11.56 2.47 3.41
C GLY A 140 -10.06 2.78 3.56
N GLY A 141 -9.22 1.82 3.96
CA GLY A 141 -7.79 2.09 4.12
C GLY A 141 -7.02 2.16 2.79
N SER A 142 -7.50 1.52 1.73
CA SER A 142 -6.66 1.09 0.58
C SER A 142 -6.18 2.26 -0.28
N VAL A 143 -6.96 3.34 -0.23
CA VAL A 143 -6.73 4.57 -0.98
C VAL A 143 -5.51 5.35 -0.45
N THR A 144 -5.17 5.18 0.83
CA THR A 144 -4.06 5.91 1.46
C THR A 144 -2.69 5.42 0.95
N SER A 145 -2.52 4.11 0.76
CA SER A 145 -1.26 3.50 0.31
C SER A 145 -0.86 3.91 -1.11
N LEU A 146 -1.83 4.00 -2.02
CA LEU A 146 -1.59 4.47 -3.40
C LEU A 146 -1.10 5.91 -3.43
N THR A 147 -1.71 6.78 -2.61
CA THR A 147 -1.30 8.18 -2.47
C THR A 147 0.14 8.27 -2.02
N MET A 148 0.49 7.52 -0.98
CA MET A 148 1.86 7.47 -0.45
C MET A 148 2.87 7.05 -1.53
N MET A 149 2.59 6.00 -2.30
CA MET A 149 3.46 5.52 -3.39
C MET A 149 3.70 6.58 -4.47
N MET A 150 2.64 7.31 -4.84
CA MET A 150 2.70 8.36 -5.84
C MET A 150 3.46 9.61 -5.37
N GLU A 151 3.63 9.80 -4.05
CA GLU A 151 4.34 10.94 -3.49
C GLU A 151 5.87 10.76 -3.45
N TYR A 152 6.38 9.53 -3.32
CA TYR A 152 7.84 9.27 -3.32
C TYR A 152 8.48 9.30 -4.71
N THR A 153 7.67 9.30 -5.76
CA THR A 153 8.15 9.06 -7.12
C THR A 153 7.97 10.28 -8.00
N ASN A 154 8.90 10.44 -8.94
CA ASN A 154 8.85 11.53 -9.89
C ASN A 154 7.70 11.30 -10.89
N ASN A 155 7.12 12.39 -11.40
CA ASN A 155 6.02 12.37 -12.36
C ASN A 155 6.25 11.41 -13.55
N LYS A 156 7.50 11.25 -14.01
CA LYS A 156 7.86 10.32 -15.10
C LYS A 156 7.65 8.84 -14.75
N TYR A 157 7.89 8.44 -13.50
CA TYR A 157 7.82 7.03 -13.06
C TYR A 157 6.51 6.70 -12.34
N ARG A 158 5.69 7.71 -12.05
CA ARG A 158 4.43 7.55 -11.32
C ARG A 158 3.47 6.57 -12.00
N VAL A 159 3.40 6.56 -13.33
CA VAL A 159 2.55 5.62 -14.10
C VAL A 159 3.02 4.17 -13.91
N ILE A 160 4.33 3.93 -13.95
CA ILE A 160 4.90 2.59 -13.75
C ILE A 160 4.56 2.08 -12.35
N MET A 161 4.63 2.94 -11.34
CA MET A 161 4.26 2.61 -9.96
C MET A 161 2.77 2.32 -9.82
N ALA A 162 1.91 3.14 -10.41
CA ALA A 162 0.47 2.92 -10.41
C ALA A 162 0.07 1.62 -11.13
N SER A 163 0.77 1.27 -12.21
CA SER A 163 0.56 0.01 -12.94
C SER A 163 1.06 -1.20 -12.16
N ALA A 164 2.17 -1.08 -11.42
CA ALA A 164 2.65 -2.16 -10.56
C ALA A 164 1.63 -2.50 -9.46
N PHE A 165 0.88 -1.51 -8.98
CA PHE A 165 -0.10 -1.66 -7.91
C PHE A 165 -1.40 -2.39 -8.29
N GLN A 166 -1.58 -2.86 -9.53
CA GLN A 166 -2.88 -3.38 -10.04
C GLN A 166 -3.38 -4.73 -9.46
N TRP A 167 -2.84 -5.18 -8.31
CA TRP A 167 -3.27 -6.38 -7.57
C TRP A 167 -3.10 -7.77 -8.25
N PRO A 168 -2.45 -7.97 -9.42
CA PRO A 168 -2.43 -9.30 -10.04
C PRO A 168 -1.65 -10.32 -9.20
N PHE A 169 -0.50 -9.91 -8.65
CA PHE A 169 0.31 -10.75 -7.78
C PHE A 169 -0.43 -11.13 -6.51
N ALA A 170 -1.16 -10.17 -5.93
CA ALA A 170 -1.98 -10.42 -4.76
C ALA A 170 -3.07 -11.47 -5.04
N TYR A 171 -3.79 -11.36 -6.16
CA TYR A 171 -4.81 -12.35 -6.55
C TYR A 171 -4.23 -13.75 -6.75
N MET A 172 -3.07 -13.88 -7.40
CA MET A 172 -2.42 -15.19 -7.55
C MET A 172 -2.03 -15.79 -6.20
N THR A 173 -1.49 -14.99 -5.28
CA THR A 173 -1.08 -15.46 -3.94
C THR A 173 -2.29 -15.88 -3.10
N ILE A 174 -3.36 -15.07 -3.05
CA ILE A 174 -4.55 -15.41 -2.24
C ILE A 174 -5.30 -16.62 -2.82
N ALA A 175 -5.34 -16.78 -4.15
CA ALA A 175 -5.95 -17.95 -4.79
C ALA A 175 -5.20 -19.24 -4.39
N LEU A 176 -3.86 -19.19 -4.37
CA LEU A 176 -3.05 -20.30 -3.89
C LEU A 176 -3.30 -20.62 -2.42
N ILE A 177 -3.38 -19.59 -1.56
CA ILE A 177 -3.69 -19.77 -0.13
C ILE A 177 -5.08 -20.37 0.06
N ALA A 178 -6.09 -19.90 -0.67
CA ALA A 178 -7.45 -20.40 -0.61
C ALA A 178 -7.52 -21.89 -0.99
N PHE A 179 -6.86 -22.26 -2.09
CA PHE A 179 -6.80 -23.64 -2.56
C PHE A 179 -6.17 -24.60 -1.53
N LEU A 180 -5.12 -24.15 -0.83
CA LEU A 180 -4.41 -24.96 0.17
C LEU A 180 -5.13 -25.06 1.52
N THR A 181 -5.87 -24.02 1.92
CA THR A 181 -6.45 -23.93 3.27
C THR A 181 -7.87 -24.47 3.38
N LYS A 182 -8.67 -24.41 2.31
CA LYS A 182 -10.05 -24.94 2.21
C LYS A 182 -11.04 -24.49 3.30
N GLY A 183 -10.68 -23.48 4.09
CA GLY A 183 -11.52 -22.95 5.15
C GLY A 183 -11.07 -21.58 5.61
N TRP A 184 -12.02 -20.74 6.01
CA TRP A 184 -11.79 -19.33 6.32
C TRP A 184 -10.81 -19.09 7.47
N GLN A 185 -10.83 -19.92 8.52
CA GLN A 185 -9.95 -19.76 9.69
C GLN A 185 -8.48 -19.90 9.30
N ASN A 186 -8.16 -21.01 8.61
CA ASN A 186 -6.81 -21.27 8.13
C ASN A 186 -6.40 -20.24 7.07
N PHE A 187 -7.30 -19.84 6.18
CA PHE A 187 -7.04 -18.78 5.21
C PHE A 187 -6.53 -17.51 5.89
N PHE A 188 -7.20 -17.01 6.93
CA PHE A 188 -6.75 -15.82 7.65
C PHE A 188 -5.44 -16.04 8.42
N VAL A 189 -5.23 -17.21 9.01
CA VAL A 189 -3.96 -17.51 9.70
C VAL A 189 -2.79 -17.46 8.71
N PHE A 190 -2.91 -18.10 7.55
CA PHE A 190 -1.87 -18.07 6.51
C PHE A 190 -1.72 -16.70 5.87
N LEU A 191 -2.82 -15.98 5.64
CA LEU A 191 -2.79 -14.60 5.13
C LEU A 191 -1.99 -13.70 6.09
N ASN A 192 -2.30 -13.71 7.39
CA ASN A 192 -1.59 -12.93 8.39
C ASN A 192 -0.14 -13.37 8.57
N LEU A 193 0.15 -14.67 8.44
CA LEU A 193 1.52 -15.19 8.50
C LEU A 193 2.35 -14.65 7.34
N VAL A 194 1.81 -14.68 6.12
CA VAL A 194 2.43 -14.07 4.93
C VAL A 194 2.55 -12.57 5.12
N SER A 195 1.60 -11.88 5.74
CA SER A 195 1.71 -10.45 5.98
C SER A 195 2.68 -10.07 7.11
N SER A 196 3.05 -10.99 8.01
CA SER A 196 3.82 -10.66 9.21
C SER A 196 5.18 -9.94 8.97
N PRO A 197 5.96 -10.24 7.91
CA PRO A 197 7.19 -9.49 7.62
C PRO A 197 6.95 -8.01 7.25
N LEU A 198 5.71 -7.62 6.90
CA LEU A 198 5.36 -6.21 6.68
C LEU A 198 5.62 -5.36 7.91
N THR A 199 5.42 -5.89 9.11
CA THR A 199 5.66 -5.14 10.35
C THR A 199 7.10 -4.62 10.42
N ILE A 200 8.06 -5.42 9.95
CA ILE A 200 9.47 -5.03 9.85
C ILE A 200 9.67 -4.03 8.70
N GLY A 201 9.00 -4.25 7.56
CA GLY A 201 9.03 -3.34 6.41
C GLY A 201 8.53 -1.92 6.76
N PHE A 202 7.47 -1.82 7.55
CA PHE A 202 6.90 -0.56 8.00
C PHE A 202 7.83 0.24 8.91
N MET A 203 8.67 -0.42 9.72
CA MET A 203 9.67 0.29 10.54
C MET A 203 10.74 1.01 9.71
N LEU A 204 10.97 0.55 8.48
CA LEU A 204 11.93 1.15 7.55
C LEU A 204 11.29 2.18 6.61
N PHE A 205 9.97 2.35 6.72
CA PHE A 205 9.21 3.28 5.89
C PHE A 205 9.39 4.70 6.42
N LEU A 206 9.97 5.58 5.61
CA LEU A 206 10.16 6.98 5.94
C LEU A 206 8.90 7.78 5.60
N GLU A 207 8.60 8.86 6.32
CA GLU A 207 7.47 9.75 6.00
C GLU A 207 7.64 10.44 4.63
N SER A 208 6.53 10.81 3.97
CA SER A 208 6.56 11.45 2.65
C SER A 208 7.21 12.84 2.73
N PRO A 209 8.32 13.09 2.00
CA PRO A 209 8.95 14.40 1.99
C PRO A 209 8.02 15.50 1.45
N ARG A 210 7.13 15.17 0.49
CA ARG A 210 6.19 16.13 -0.09
C ARG A 210 5.17 16.58 0.94
N TRP A 211 4.61 15.64 1.70
CA TRP A 211 3.68 15.94 2.79
C TRP A 211 4.35 16.77 3.90
N LEU A 212 5.60 16.45 4.25
CA LEU A 212 6.38 17.23 5.22
C LEU A 212 6.64 18.68 4.75
N ILE A 213 6.95 18.87 3.47
CA ILE A 213 7.11 20.20 2.87
C ILE A 213 5.77 20.96 2.85
N ALA A 214 4.66 20.30 2.49
CA ALA A 214 3.33 20.91 2.46
C ALA A 214 2.82 21.30 3.87
N THR A 215 3.19 20.53 4.89
CA THR A 215 2.84 20.79 6.31
C THR A 215 3.82 21.73 7.01
N ASN A 216 4.79 22.31 6.29
CA ASN A 216 5.81 23.23 6.80
C ASN A 216 6.77 22.62 7.85
N LYS A 217 6.97 21.29 7.82
CA LYS A 217 7.93 20.55 8.66
C LYS A 217 9.24 20.34 7.88
N LEU A 218 9.91 21.44 7.54
CA LEU A 218 11.06 21.43 6.62
C LEU A 218 12.27 20.67 7.17
N ASP A 219 12.54 20.73 8.47
CA ASP A 219 13.67 20.02 9.09
C ASP A 219 13.54 18.50 8.88
N LYS A 220 12.37 17.94 9.19
CA LYS A 220 12.07 16.51 8.97
C LYS A 220 12.13 16.13 7.49
N ALA A 221 11.70 17.02 6.59
CA ALA A 221 11.78 16.77 5.15
C ALA A 221 13.24 16.66 4.70
N CYS A 222 14.13 17.53 5.21
CA CYS A 222 15.57 17.46 4.96
C CYS A 222 16.16 16.16 5.50
N ASP A 223 15.79 15.73 6.70
CA ASP A 223 16.27 14.48 7.30
C ASP A 223 15.93 13.27 6.42
N VAL A 224 14.68 13.17 5.94
CA VAL A 224 14.26 12.07 5.05
C VAL A 224 14.99 12.13 3.71
N LEU A 225 15.12 13.30 3.10
CA LEU A 225 15.83 13.46 1.81
C LEU A 225 17.32 13.14 1.92
N ASN A 226 17.94 13.50 3.05
CA ASN A 226 19.32 13.16 3.35
C ASN A 226 19.48 11.66 3.62
N ASP A 227 18.48 10.99 4.21
CA ASP A 227 18.49 9.54 4.33
C ASP A 227 18.40 8.87 2.95
N PHE A 228 17.56 9.36 2.03
CA PHE A 228 17.53 8.86 0.65
C PHE A 228 18.87 9.01 -0.07
N ALA A 229 19.61 10.09 0.21
CA ALA A 229 20.94 10.32 -0.33
C ALA A 229 22.03 9.47 0.34
N HIS A 230 21.77 8.96 1.54
CA HIS A 230 22.71 8.19 2.35
C HIS A 230 23.21 6.93 1.64
N ARG A 231 24.38 6.42 2.08
CA ARG A 231 25.03 5.23 1.51
C ARG A 231 24.14 3.99 1.54
N ARG A 232 23.18 3.94 2.46
CA ARG A 232 22.20 2.87 2.58
C ARG A 232 21.34 2.69 1.32
N TRP A 233 21.02 3.79 0.62
CA TRP A 233 20.04 3.79 -0.46
C TRP A 233 20.65 4.18 -1.81
N ASN A 234 21.01 5.45 -2.02
CA ASN A 234 21.52 5.92 -3.32
C ASN A 234 23.00 6.33 -3.32
N ASN A 235 23.64 6.41 -2.15
CA ASN A 235 25.07 6.77 -2.02
C ASN A 235 25.45 8.01 -2.83
N THR A 236 24.64 9.07 -2.75
CA THR A 236 24.90 10.33 -3.46
C THR A 236 25.61 11.34 -2.56
N LYS A 237 26.33 12.27 -3.18
CA LYS A 237 26.98 13.40 -2.48
C LYS A 237 26.00 14.55 -2.20
N ALA A 238 24.70 14.36 -2.48
CA ALA A 238 23.68 15.37 -2.28
C ALA A 238 23.40 15.52 -0.78
N HIS A 239 23.32 16.75 -0.30
CA HIS A 239 22.92 17.09 1.06
C HIS A 239 22.02 18.30 0.99
N PHE A 240 20.83 18.19 1.56
CA PHE A 240 19.79 19.21 1.50
C PHE A 240 19.66 19.91 2.85
N THR A 241 19.47 21.22 2.81
CA THR A 241 19.23 22.07 3.98
C THR A 241 17.89 22.80 3.86
N THR A 242 17.37 23.31 4.97
CA THR A 242 16.07 23.99 5.01
C THR A 242 16.00 25.20 4.07
N SER A 243 17.12 25.90 3.87
CA SER A 243 17.20 27.01 2.91
C SER A 243 16.95 26.57 1.47
N ASP A 244 17.38 25.35 1.10
CA ASP A 244 17.31 24.84 -0.29
C ASP A 244 15.87 24.45 -0.68
N ILE A 245 15.07 24.05 0.32
CA ILE A 245 13.70 23.52 0.15
C ILE A 245 12.64 24.59 0.48
N SER A 246 12.99 25.62 1.25
CA SER A 246 12.08 26.72 1.62
C SER A 246 11.46 27.45 0.42
N SER A 247 12.16 27.49 -0.71
CA SER A 247 11.67 28.08 -1.97
C SER A 247 10.52 27.30 -2.62
N ILE A 248 10.46 25.98 -2.40
CA ILE A 248 9.39 25.11 -2.93
C ILE A 248 8.04 25.49 -2.29
N HIS A 249 8.04 25.81 -0.99
CA HIS A 249 6.82 26.18 -0.26
C HIS A 249 6.30 27.59 -0.62
N LYS A 250 7.17 28.48 -1.10
CA LYS A 250 6.86 29.92 -1.25
C LYS A 250 5.83 30.24 -2.35
N HIS A 251 5.55 29.29 -3.25
CA HIS A 251 4.63 29.48 -4.38
C HIS A 251 3.22 28.91 -4.18
N GLU A 252 2.95 28.11 -3.15
CA GLU A 252 1.60 27.60 -2.88
C GLU A 252 0.88 28.47 -1.83
N LYS A 253 0.22 29.55 -2.28
CA LYS A 253 -0.83 30.16 -1.46
C LYS A 253 -1.90 29.10 -1.23
N LYS A 254 -2.12 28.69 0.03
CA LYS A 254 -3.23 27.81 0.45
C LYS A 254 -4.56 28.45 0.06
N ARG A 255 -5.03 28.21 -1.17
CA ARG A 255 -6.39 28.51 -1.59
C ARG A 255 -7.26 27.36 -1.11
N PHE A 256 -8.35 27.71 -0.44
CA PHE A 256 -9.35 26.73 -0.07
C PHE A 256 -10.14 26.38 -1.33
N TYR A 257 -9.83 25.22 -1.92
CA TYR A 257 -10.55 24.73 -3.09
C TYR A 257 -11.76 23.93 -2.59
N THR A 258 -12.95 24.32 -3.06
CA THR A 258 -14.21 23.59 -2.85
C THR A 258 -14.58 22.86 -4.14
N PHE A 259 -15.46 21.85 -4.07
CA PHE A 259 -15.97 21.11 -5.24
C PHE A 259 -16.40 21.99 -6.42
N TYR A 260 -16.94 23.18 -6.14
CA TYR A 260 -17.35 24.15 -7.17
C TYR A 260 -16.19 24.64 -8.05
N HIS A 261 -14.96 24.69 -7.53
CA HIS A 261 -13.78 25.09 -8.29
C HIS A 261 -13.31 24.05 -9.31
N LEU A 262 -13.84 22.83 -9.25
CA LEU A 262 -13.50 21.78 -10.22
C LEU A 262 -14.26 21.93 -11.55
N PHE A 263 -15.40 22.62 -11.52
CA PHE A 263 -16.33 22.77 -12.65
C PHE A 263 -16.35 24.19 -13.23
N ARG A 264 -15.43 25.05 -12.82
CA ARG A 264 -15.30 26.43 -13.29
C ARG A 264 -13.97 26.60 -14.02
#